data_AF-A0A7L4NVK0-F1
#
_entry.id   AF-A0A7L4NVK0-F1
#
_cell.length_a   1.000
_cell.length_b   1.000
_cell.length_c   1.000
_cell.angle_alpha   90.00
_cell.angle_beta   90.00
_cell.angle_gamma   90.00
#
_symmetry.space_group_name_H-M   'P 1'
#
loop_
_entity.id
_entity.type
_entity.pdbx_description
1 polymer ?
#
loop_
_entity_poly.entity_id
_entity_poly.type
_entity_poly.pdbx_seq_one_letter_code
_entity_poly.pdbx_strand_id
1 'polypeptide(L)'
;MIKGNLLNVFTGEIYPAEISTENGLIKCVKPVQENFKDVILPGFIDAHIHIESSMLSPSRFAEVVVPHGTTSVVSDPHEIANVMGTRGIEYMIKDAASVPLNVYLTASSCVPATPFETSGSVIDAQEVDKLLDRDDMVALGEIMNFPGVLADDEEVLAKIASAKRHRKPIDGHAPLLSGEALCKYIAAGISTDHECTTREEVIEKRKLGMKVMLRQGSSARNLEDLIIAGGDFIVSDDKHPEDLIKGHVDLMLREAIDYGLDPVEAVKMVTINPATHYNLNNGLIAPGRVADLVVVDDLEKLNVREVYIKGELIARDNKILFSVKPLELESTFKLNPKTSADFEIPSKNREETVRVIQVIEGQLITGESEAILGVDEGSIQPDLEEDILKIAVVERYGHDRVSNGFIHGFRLEDGAIATSVAHDSHNIVVVSTNTEDMACAVNRLVENNGGLVATSGGKFNSLKLPIAGLMSSESASDVSVKLKVLQGKVKEMGCKLNSPFMTLSFMALLVIPKLKISDMGLFDGEKFQFVDVIK
;
A
#
# COMPACT_ATOMS: atom_id res chain seq x y z
N MET A 1 20.63 -0.23 30.55
CA MET A 1 21.62 0.83 30.31
C MET A 1 22.19 0.61 28.92
N ILE A 2 22.09 1.60 28.06
CA ILE A 2 22.55 1.55 26.66
C ILE A 2 23.63 2.61 26.49
N LYS A 3 24.75 2.29 25.84
CA LYS A 3 25.92 3.17 25.70
C LYS A 3 26.42 3.19 24.27
N GLY A 4 26.84 4.35 23.78
CA GLY A 4 27.31 4.52 22.41
C GLY A 4 27.52 5.99 22.06
N ASN A 5 27.91 6.28 20.82
CA ASN A 5 27.93 7.65 20.31
C ASN A 5 26.50 8.06 19.96
N LEU A 6 25.87 8.96 20.71
CA LEU A 6 24.51 9.39 20.46
C LEU A 6 24.47 10.50 19.41
N LEU A 7 23.69 10.33 18.33
CA LEU A 7 23.27 11.45 17.49
C LEU A 7 22.10 12.18 18.16
N ASN A 8 22.34 13.43 18.56
CA ASN A 8 21.29 14.31 19.04
C ASN A 8 20.59 15.00 17.86
N VAL A 9 19.43 14.47 17.45
CA VAL A 9 18.63 14.99 16.33
C VAL A 9 18.08 16.42 16.52
N PHE A 10 18.21 17.00 17.72
CA PHE A 10 17.87 18.41 17.96
C PHE A 10 19.03 19.36 17.59
N THR A 11 20.28 18.93 17.78
CA THR A 11 21.47 19.78 17.62
C THR A 11 22.37 19.36 16.47
N GLY A 12 22.22 18.13 15.97
CA GLY A 12 23.11 17.49 15.00
C GLY A 12 24.45 17.03 15.58
N GLU A 13 24.67 17.15 16.89
CA GLU A 13 25.91 16.74 17.53
C GLU A 13 25.94 15.22 17.76
N ILE A 14 27.11 14.62 17.57
CA ILE A 14 27.40 13.22 17.93
C ILE A 14 28.36 13.21 19.12
N TYR A 15 27.96 12.59 20.23
CA TYR A 15 28.80 12.51 21.43
C TYR A 15 28.62 11.21 22.21
N PRO A 16 29.64 10.71 22.92
CA PRO A 16 29.52 9.52 23.76
C PRO A 16 28.50 9.73 24.88
N ALA A 17 27.50 8.86 24.98
CA ALA A 17 26.44 8.98 25.97
C ALA A 17 26.04 7.63 26.58
N GLU A 18 25.49 7.70 27.78
CA GLU A 18 24.82 6.63 28.48
C GLU A 18 23.32 6.97 28.61
N ILE A 19 22.47 6.05 28.19
CA ILE A 19 21.01 6.15 28.23
C ILE A 19 20.48 5.15 29.26
N SER A 20 19.78 5.68 30.25
CA SER A 20 19.05 4.90 31.26
C SER A 20 17.56 4.87 30.94
N THR A 21 16.93 3.73 31.15
CA THR A 21 15.51 3.51 30.87
C THR A 21 14.79 3.01 32.13
N GLU A 22 13.52 3.38 32.28
CA GLU A 22 12.65 2.94 33.38
C GLU A 22 11.22 2.87 32.84
N ASN A 23 10.57 1.71 32.99
CA ASN A 23 9.19 1.46 32.51
C ASN A 23 8.96 1.83 31.03
N GLY A 24 9.93 1.49 30.17
CA GLY A 24 9.86 1.78 28.74
C GLY A 24 10.19 3.21 28.32
N LEU A 25 10.44 4.10 29.29
CA LEU A 25 10.78 5.50 29.05
C LEU A 25 12.25 5.75 29.29
N ILE A 26 12.81 6.72 28.56
CA ILE A 26 14.15 7.26 28.80
C ILE A 26 14.09 8.05 30.10
N LYS A 27 14.87 7.62 31.09
CA LYS A 27 14.99 8.29 32.39
C LYS A 27 16.01 9.42 32.35
N CYS A 28 17.17 9.16 31.73
CA CYS A 28 18.26 10.11 31.65
C CYS A 28 19.18 9.79 30.47
N VAL A 29 19.68 10.85 29.82
CA VAL A 29 20.75 10.82 28.82
C VAL A 29 21.93 11.58 29.42
N LYS A 30 23.06 10.89 29.61
CA LYS A 30 24.24 11.45 30.28
C LYS A 30 25.46 11.35 29.37
N PRO A 31 26.13 12.47 29.04
CA PRO A 31 27.42 12.43 28.36
C PRO A 31 28.47 11.67 29.19
N VAL A 32 29.29 10.89 28.52
CA VAL A 32 30.38 10.11 29.15
C VAL A 32 31.71 10.35 28.43
N GLN A 33 32.82 9.99 29.06
CA GLN A 33 34.16 10.05 28.46
C GLN A 33 34.64 8.62 28.18
N GLU A 34 33.96 7.96 27.24
CA GLU A 34 34.27 6.61 26.77
C GLU A 34 34.35 6.63 25.24
N ASN A 35 35.17 5.76 24.65
CA ASN A 35 35.26 5.63 23.20
C ASN A 35 34.36 4.49 22.73
N PHE A 36 33.35 4.83 21.93
CA PHE A 36 32.48 3.86 21.29
C PHE A 36 32.74 3.84 19.78
N LYS A 37 32.47 2.69 19.17
CA LYS A 37 32.49 2.54 17.71
C LYS A 37 31.13 2.90 17.13
N ASP A 38 30.08 2.28 17.67
CA ASP A 38 28.74 2.33 17.12
C ASP A 38 28.00 3.63 17.51
N VAL A 39 26.99 3.99 16.71
CA VAL A 39 26.18 5.20 16.86
C VAL A 39 24.76 4.82 17.29
N ILE A 40 24.23 5.52 18.29
CA ILE A 40 22.85 5.42 18.74
C ILE A 40 22.02 6.49 18.04
N LEU A 41 20.96 6.04 17.38
CA LEU A 41 19.95 6.84 16.71
C LEU A 41 18.58 6.65 17.40
N PRO A 42 17.65 7.61 17.29
CA PRO A 42 16.26 7.34 17.59
C PRO A 42 15.71 6.21 16.71
N GLY A 43 14.73 5.49 17.22
CA GLY A 43 13.96 4.50 16.46
C GLY A 43 13.42 5.09 15.15
N PHE A 44 13.60 4.36 14.04
CA PHE A 44 13.09 4.82 12.74
C PHE A 44 11.57 4.69 12.67
N ILE A 45 10.96 5.65 11.98
CA ILE A 45 9.53 5.79 11.75
C ILE A 45 9.29 5.86 10.24
N ASP A 46 8.56 4.89 9.71
CA ASP A 46 7.95 5.04 8.39
C ASP A 46 6.64 5.82 8.53
N ALA A 47 6.57 6.99 7.89
CA ALA A 47 5.53 7.98 8.15
C ALA A 47 4.28 7.80 7.28
N HIS A 48 4.33 6.89 6.30
CA HIS A 48 3.21 6.55 5.42
C HIS A 48 3.48 5.19 4.75
N ILE A 49 2.65 4.18 5.05
CA ILE A 49 2.75 2.83 4.48
C ILE A 49 1.40 2.12 4.48
N HIS A 50 1.18 1.24 3.50
CA HIS A 50 0.10 0.24 3.52
C HIS A 50 0.70 -1.13 3.85
N ILE A 51 0.47 -1.62 5.08
CA ILE A 51 0.98 -2.94 5.50
C ILE A 51 0.41 -4.03 4.57
N GLU A 52 -0.83 -3.87 4.13
CA GLU A 52 -1.53 -4.78 3.23
C GLU A 52 -0.79 -5.01 1.91
N SER A 53 -0.14 -3.98 1.35
CA SER A 53 0.66 -4.05 0.11
C SER A 53 1.88 -4.97 0.24
N SER A 54 2.32 -5.25 1.47
CA SER A 54 3.33 -6.27 1.76
C SER A 54 2.82 -7.70 1.68
N MET A 55 1.51 -7.90 1.56
CA MET A 55 0.85 -9.19 1.59
C MET A 55 1.10 -9.96 2.91
N LEU A 56 1.48 -9.26 3.99
CA LEU A 56 1.79 -9.83 5.30
C LEU A 56 0.85 -9.25 6.35
N SER A 57 0.41 -10.07 7.31
CA SER A 57 -0.23 -9.58 8.52
C SER A 57 0.69 -8.59 9.27
N PRO A 58 0.16 -7.60 10.03
CA PRO A 58 0.97 -6.66 10.80
C PRO A 58 2.11 -7.27 11.64
N SER A 59 1.85 -8.42 12.27
CA SER A 59 2.83 -9.15 13.07
C SER A 59 3.96 -9.78 12.23
N ARG A 60 3.68 -10.23 11.01
CA ARG A 60 4.66 -10.70 10.02
C ARG A 60 5.42 -9.56 9.36
N PHE A 61 4.75 -8.43 9.14
CA PHE A 61 5.40 -7.21 8.71
C PHE A 61 6.44 -6.75 9.75
N ALA A 62 6.07 -6.73 11.04
CA ALA A 62 7.02 -6.44 12.13
C ALA A 62 8.22 -7.40 12.16
N GLU A 63 7.99 -8.69 11.89
CA GLU A 63 9.05 -9.71 11.82
C GLU A 63 10.18 -9.32 10.86
N VAL A 64 9.83 -8.76 9.70
CA VAL A 64 10.78 -8.42 8.64
C VAL A 64 11.37 -7.03 8.82
N VAL A 65 10.61 -6.01 9.27
CA VAL A 65 11.11 -4.62 9.31
C VAL A 65 11.85 -4.23 10.58
N VAL A 66 11.55 -4.86 11.72
CA VAL A 66 12.19 -4.50 13.00
C VAL A 66 13.70 -4.74 12.97
N PRO A 67 14.23 -5.85 12.42
CA PRO A 67 15.68 -6.03 12.24
C PRO A 67 16.39 -4.92 11.46
N HIS A 68 15.64 -4.19 10.63
CA HIS A 68 16.08 -3.05 9.83
C HIS A 68 15.96 -1.69 10.57
N GLY A 69 15.80 -1.70 11.89
CA GLY A 69 15.76 -0.47 12.70
C GLY A 69 14.41 0.24 12.70
N THR A 70 13.42 -0.28 11.98
CA THR A 70 12.06 0.28 12.01
C THR A 70 11.41 -0.06 13.34
N THR A 71 11.13 0.97 14.14
CA THR A 71 10.50 0.83 15.46
C THR A 71 9.04 1.24 15.44
N SER A 72 8.65 2.04 14.45
CA SER A 72 7.27 2.47 14.27
C SER A 72 6.90 2.64 12.81
N VAL A 73 5.61 2.53 12.54
CA VAL A 73 5.01 2.92 11.26
C VAL A 73 3.73 3.72 11.50
N VAL A 74 3.42 4.63 10.58
CA VAL A 74 2.11 5.26 10.44
C VAL A 74 1.47 4.66 9.20
N SER A 75 0.43 3.85 9.40
CA SER A 75 -0.18 3.06 8.33
C SER A 75 -1.63 3.45 8.10
N ASP A 76 -2.00 3.66 6.84
CA ASP A 76 -3.40 3.80 6.44
C ASP A 76 -3.95 2.42 6.05
N PRO A 77 -4.86 1.82 6.85
CA PRO A 77 -5.41 0.50 6.61
C PRO A 77 -6.57 0.54 5.59
N HIS A 78 -6.51 1.43 4.58
CA HIS A 78 -7.63 1.68 3.67
C HIS A 78 -8.01 0.44 2.86
N GLU A 79 -7.06 -0.47 2.64
CA GLU A 79 -7.25 -1.69 1.86
C GLU A 79 -8.18 -2.65 2.62
N ILE A 80 -7.81 -3.04 3.85
CA ILE A 80 -8.67 -3.90 4.67
C ILE A 80 -9.96 -3.18 5.10
N ALA A 81 -9.93 -1.85 5.22
CA ALA A 81 -11.12 -1.05 5.49
C ALA A 81 -12.12 -1.10 4.32
N ASN A 82 -11.68 -1.09 3.07
CA ASN A 82 -12.56 -1.34 1.93
C ASN A 82 -13.20 -2.73 1.99
N VAL A 83 -12.48 -3.76 2.44
CA VAL A 83 -13.03 -5.11 2.55
C VAL A 83 -14.00 -5.28 3.71
N MET A 84 -13.69 -4.70 4.88
CA MET A 84 -14.31 -5.07 6.16
C MET A 84 -14.72 -3.88 7.04
N GLY A 85 -14.46 -2.66 6.61
CA GLY A 85 -14.69 -1.44 7.38
C GLY A 85 -13.90 -1.43 8.68
N THR A 86 -14.53 -0.89 9.73
CA THR A 86 -13.94 -0.82 11.08
C THR A 86 -13.56 -2.18 11.67
N ARG A 87 -14.21 -3.29 11.25
CA ARG A 87 -13.80 -4.65 11.66
C ARG A 87 -12.41 -5.01 11.14
N GLY A 88 -12.06 -4.58 9.93
CA GLY A 88 -10.74 -4.76 9.33
C GLY A 88 -9.68 -3.97 10.09
N ILE A 89 -9.97 -2.70 10.38
CA ILE A 89 -9.10 -1.83 11.19
C ILE A 89 -8.85 -2.45 12.58
N GLU A 90 -9.89 -2.97 13.24
CA GLU A 90 -9.76 -3.66 14.53
C GLU A 90 -8.91 -4.93 14.46
N TYR A 91 -8.90 -5.64 13.33
CA TYR A 91 -7.98 -6.75 13.11
C TYR A 91 -6.52 -6.26 13.06
N MET A 92 -6.25 -5.18 12.30
CA MET A 92 -4.91 -4.60 12.18
C MET A 92 -4.34 -4.21 13.54
N ILE A 93 -5.15 -3.54 14.36
CA ILE A 93 -4.79 -3.12 15.72
C ILE A 93 -4.45 -4.33 16.59
N LYS A 94 -5.28 -5.36 16.59
CA LYS A 94 -5.10 -6.54 17.45
C LYS A 94 -3.90 -7.38 17.05
N ASP A 95 -3.67 -7.57 15.75
CA ASP A 95 -2.53 -8.33 15.26
C ASP A 95 -1.22 -7.57 15.52
N ALA A 96 -1.20 -6.25 15.27
CA ALA A 96 -0.05 -5.40 15.57
C ALA A 96 0.29 -5.38 17.07
N ALA A 97 -0.71 -5.35 17.96
CA ALA A 97 -0.50 -5.37 19.40
C ALA A 97 0.15 -6.66 19.94
N SER A 98 0.23 -7.72 19.13
CA SER A 98 0.89 -8.99 19.49
C SER A 98 2.41 -8.97 19.36
N VAL A 99 2.97 -7.93 18.74
CA VAL A 99 4.40 -7.76 18.45
C VAL A 99 4.89 -6.39 18.98
N PRO A 100 6.21 -6.20 19.14
CA PRO A 100 6.74 -4.98 19.72
C PRO A 100 6.73 -3.76 18.79
N LEU A 101 6.60 -3.91 17.47
CA LEU A 101 6.54 -2.78 16.53
C LEU A 101 5.38 -1.84 16.90
N ASN A 102 5.64 -0.53 17.01
CA ASN A 102 4.58 0.44 17.24
C ASN A 102 3.86 0.75 15.91
N VAL A 103 2.67 0.20 15.72
CA VAL A 103 1.83 0.52 14.56
C VAL A 103 0.83 1.59 14.95
N TYR A 104 1.02 2.80 14.44
CA TYR A 104 0.06 3.89 14.51
C TYR A 104 -0.80 3.85 13.25
N LEU A 105 -2.11 4.00 13.38
CA LEU A 105 -3.02 3.97 12.23
C LEU A 105 -3.52 5.37 11.89
N THR A 106 -3.95 5.55 10.64
CA THR A 106 -4.75 6.71 10.22
C THR A 106 -6.18 6.28 9.95
N ALA A 107 -7.15 7.18 10.17
CA ALA A 107 -8.54 6.86 9.92
C ALA A 107 -8.77 6.89 8.40
N SER A 108 -8.95 5.73 7.76
CA SER A 108 -9.09 5.65 6.30
C SER A 108 -10.20 6.54 5.77
N SER A 109 -9.87 7.38 4.78
CA SER A 109 -10.72 8.50 4.40
C SER A 109 -11.67 8.18 3.23
N CYS A 110 -11.28 7.26 2.35
CA CYS A 110 -11.94 6.96 1.07
C CYS A 110 -12.38 5.50 0.98
N VAL A 111 -13.36 5.14 1.81
CA VAL A 111 -14.00 3.82 1.81
C VAL A 111 -15.50 3.99 1.53
N PRO A 112 -15.99 3.67 0.32
CA PRO A 112 -15.23 3.32 -0.89
C PRO A 112 -14.49 4.52 -1.50
N ALA A 113 -13.57 4.25 -2.42
CA ALA A 113 -12.93 5.29 -3.24
C ALA A 113 -13.93 5.97 -4.19
N THR A 114 -14.93 5.24 -4.69
CA THR A 114 -15.90 5.72 -5.68
C THR A 114 -17.23 4.96 -5.58
N PRO A 115 -18.39 5.57 -5.93
CA PRO A 115 -19.68 4.88 -5.92
C PRO A 115 -19.94 3.97 -7.14
N PHE A 116 -19.01 3.88 -8.10
CA PHE A 116 -19.15 3.13 -9.35
C PHE A 116 -18.69 1.66 -9.28
N GLU A 117 -18.48 1.16 -8.07
CA GLU A 117 -18.09 -0.21 -7.78
C GLU A 117 -18.59 -0.64 -6.41
N THR A 118 -18.58 -1.95 -6.16
CA THR A 118 -19.00 -2.52 -4.88
C THR A 118 -17.82 -2.73 -3.96
N SER A 119 -17.73 -1.94 -2.89
CA SER A 119 -16.82 -2.18 -1.77
C SER A 119 -17.50 -3.00 -0.66
N GLY A 120 -16.71 -3.64 0.19
CA GLY A 120 -17.18 -4.46 1.31
C GLY A 120 -17.71 -3.65 2.49
N SER A 121 -17.36 -2.37 2.56
CA SER A 121 -17.84 -1.43 3.57
C SER A 121 -17.94 0.00 3.04
N VAL A 122 -18.61 0.83 3.83
CA VAL A 122 -18.52 2.30 3.76
C VAL A 122 -17.96 2.75 5.11
N ILE A 123 -17.10 3.77 5.13
CA ILE A 123 -16.71 4.49 6.36
C ILE A 123 -17.14 5.94 6.20
N ASP A 124 -18.16 6.33 6.94
CA ASP A 124 -18.71 7.69 6.92
C ASP A 124 -17.99 8.62 7.92
N ALA A 125 -18.35 9.90 7.91
CA ALA A 125 -17.79 10.92 8.79
C ALA A 125 -18.01 10.64 10.29
N GLN A 126 -19.08 9.93 10.66
CA GLN A 126 -19.34 9.56 12.05
C GLN A 126 -18.43 8.42 12.50
N GLU A 127 -18.17 7.44 11.63
CA GLU A 127 -17.20 6.38 11.90
C GLU A 127 -15.77 6.94 11.94
N VAL A 128 -15.42 7.84 11.03
CA VAL A 128 -14.14 8.58 11.08
C VAL A 128 -13.99 9.33 12.41
N ASP A 129 -15.02 10.03 12.89
CA ASP A 129 -15.00 10.70 14.20
C ASP A 129 -14.72 9.74 15.37
N LYS A 130 -15.37 8.56 15.38
CA LYS A 130 -15.12 7.53 16.40
C LYS A 130 -13.73 6.92 16.31
N LEU A 131 -13.19 6.75 15.09
CA LEU A 131 -11.83 6.25 14.91
C LEU A 131 -10.82 7.27 15.42
N LEU A 132 -11.03 8.55 15.10
CA LEU A 132 -10.18 9.66 15.54
C LEU A 132 -10.27 9.96 17.04
N ASP A 133 -11.23 9.41 17.78
CA ASP A 133 -11.23 9.46 19.25
C ASP A 133 -10.13 8.59 19.88
N ARG A 134 -9.55 7.63 19.15
CA ARG A 134 -8.60 6.65 19.70
C ARG A 134 -7.17 7.18 19.74
N ASP A 135 -6.39 6.77 20.73
CA ASP A 135 -4.97 7.16 20.86
C ASP A 135 -4.07 6.51 19.81
N ASP A 136 -4.42 5.32 19.32
CA ASP A 136 -3.68 4.59 18.27
C ASP A 136 -4.00 5.07 16.84
N MET A 137 -4.96 6.00 16.70
CA MET A 137 -5.32 6.62 15.43
C MET A 137 -4.73 8.03 15.34
N VAL A 138 -3.63 8.24 14.63
CA VAL A 138 -2.83 9.47 14.76
C VAL A 138 -3.17 10.55 13.75
N ALA A 139 -3.89 10.23 12.67
CA ALA A 139 -4.28 11.16 11.61
C ALA A 139 -5.60 10.75 10.95
N LEU A 140 -6.17 11.65 10.15
CA LEU A 140 -7.07 11.25 9.06
C LEU A 140 -6.20 10.80 7.88
N GLY A 141 -6.47 9.60 7.37
CA GLY A 141 -5.74 8.99 6.27
C GLY A 141 -5.83 9.78 4.97
N GLU A 142 -5.08 9.35 3.97
CA GLU A 142 -4.81 10.15 2.79
C GLU A 142 -6.11 10.58 2.09
N ILE A 143 -6.27 11.87 1.80
CA ILE A 143 -7.46 12.37 1.12
C ILE A 143 -7.26 12.26 -0.40
N MET A 144 -7.41 11.03 -0.93
CA MET A 144 -7.36 10.74 -2.37
C MET A 144 -8.56 11.32 -3.13
N ASN A 145 -9.71 11.48 -2.47
CA ASN A 145 -10.85 12.21 -3.01
C ASN A 145 -10.63 13.74 -2.94
N PHE A 146 -9.50 14.22 -3.45
CA PHE A 146 -9.25 15.64 -3.66
C PHE A 146 -10.30 16.29 -4.57
N PRO A 147 -10.92 15.63 -5.58
CA PRO A 147 -12.03 16.23 -6.33
C PRO A 147 -13.21 16.60 -5.43
N GLY A 148 -13.55 15.75 -4.45
CA GLY A 148 -14.57 16.03 -3.44
C GLY A 148 -14.23 17.25 -2.58
N VAL A 149 -12.96 17.41 -2.19
CA VAL A 149 -12.49 18.63 -1.49
C VAL A 149 -12.67 19.88 -2.36
N LEU A 150 -12.32 19.79 -3.65
CA LEU A 150 -12.45 20.91 -4.58
C LEU A 150 -13.91 21.25 -4.91
N ALA A 151 -14.79 20.26 -4.88
CA ALA A 151 -16.23 20.40 -5.14
C ALA A 151 -17.05 20.75 -3.89
N ASP A 152 -16.41 20.91 -2.73
CA ASP A 152 -17.07 21.13 -1.43
C ASP A 152 -18.07 20.01 -1.07
N ASP A 153 -17.70 18.76 -1.36
CA ASP A 153 -18.51 17.58 -1.00
C ASP A 153 -18.74 17.51 0.52
N GLU A 154 -20.02 17.44 0.92
CA GLU A 154 -20.42 17.55 2.32
C GLU A 154 -19.82 16.42 3.20
N GLU A 155 -19.73 15.21 2.66
CA GLU A 155 -19.24 14.04 3.37
C GLU A 155 -17.71 14.09 3.55
N VAL A 156 -16.97 14.45 2.49
CA VAL A 156 -15.51 14.66 2.55
C VAL A 156 -15.16 15.79 3.52
N LEU A 157 -15.86 16.93 3.45
CA LEU A 157 -15.63 18.05 4.35
C LEU A 157 -16.00 17.71 5.80
N ALA A 158 -17.00 16.85 6.04
CA ALA A 158 -17.35 16.38 7.39
C ALA A 158 -16.24 15.51 8.01
N LYS A 159 -15.60 14.63 7.22
CA LYS A 159 -14.42 13.85 7.64
C LYS A 159 -13.25 14.76 8.00
N ILE A 160 -12.94 15.75 7.15
CA ILE A 160 -11.91 16.77 7.41
C ILE A 160 -12.22 17.57 8.68
N ALA A 161 -13.48 17.97 8.89
CA ALA A 161 -13.90 18.68 10.09
C ALA A 161 -13.71 17.81 11.35
N SER A 162 -13.89 16.49 11.24
CA SER A 162 -13.63 15.54 12.32
C SER A 162 -12.17 15.56 12.79
N ALA A 163 -11.22 15.43 11.87
CA ALA A 163 -9.79 15.53 12.18
C ALA A 163 -9.41 16.84 12.88
N LYS A 164 -9.98 17.96 12.42
CA LYS A 164 -9.79 19.28 13.05
C LYS A 164 -10.32 19.33 14.48
N ARG A 165 -11.48 18.74 14.77
CA ARG A 165 -12.02 18.67 16.14
C ARG A 165 -11.09 17.90 17.08
N HIS A 166 -10.56 16.77 16.61
CA HIS A 166 -9.61 15.92 17.33
C HIS A 166 -8.19 16.47 17.37
N ARG A 167 -7.91 17.56 16.63
CA ARG A 167 -6.59 18.20 16.49
C ARG A 167 -5.54 17.22 15.95
N LYS A 168 -5.97 16.33 15.06
CA LYS A 168 -5.09 15.38 14.38
C LYS A 168 -4.77 15.89 12.97
N PRO A 169 -3.56 15.66 12.47
CA PRO A 169 -3.21 16.01 11.09
C PRO A 169 -4.10 15.27 10.09
N ILE A 170 -4.10 15.79 8.87
CA ILE A 170 -4.82 15.22 7.74
C ILE A 170 -3.78 14.97 6.66
N ASP A 171 -3.66 13.71 6.27
CA ASP A 171 -2.75 13.30 5.20
C ASP A 171 -3.38 13.50 3.83
N GLY A 172 -2.53 13.74 2.83
CA GLY A 172 -2.96 14.05 1.48
C GLY A 172 -2.44 13.09 0.43
N HIS A 173 -3.19 13.04 -0.66
CA HIS A 173 -2.92 12.31 -1.89
C HIS A 173 -3.43 13.19 -3.04
N ALA A 174 -2.53 14.00 -3.61
CA ALA A 174 -2.91 15.03 -4.59
C ALA A 174 -1.93 15.09 -5.77
N PRO A 175 -1.91 14.06 -6.64
CA PRO A 175 -1.01 14.04 -7.80
C PRO A 175 -1.34 15.18 -8.76
N LEU A 176 -0.32 15.91 -9.22
CA LEU A 176 -0.41 16.99 -10.22
C LEU A 176 -1.28 18.20 -9.82
N LEU A 177 -1.80 18.24 -8.59
CA LEU A 177 -2.63 19.32 -8.11
C LEU A 177 -1.78 20.59 -7.89
N SER A 178 -2.15 21.69 -8.56
CA SER A 178 -1.37 22.95 -8.57
C SER A 178 -2.27 24.19 -8.48
N GLY A 179 -1.66 25.36 -8.29
CA GLY A 179 -2.31 26.67 -8.36
C GLY A 179 -3.44 26.87 -7.35
N GLU A 180 -4.56 27.42 -7.81
CA GLU A 180 -5.72 27.72 -6.94
C GLU A 180 -6.36 26.45 -6.35
N ALA A 181 -6.35 25.34 -7.10
CA ALA A 181 -6.89 24.08 -6.64
C ALA A 181 -6.05 23.51 -5.49
N LEU A 182 -4.72 23.56 -5.61
CA LEU A 182 -3.81 23.19 -4.52
C LEU A 182 -4.01 24.09 -3.30
N CYS A 183 -4.15 25.41 -3.50
CA CYS A 183 -4.46 26.34 -2.40
C CYS A 183 -5.74 25.95 -1.67
N LYS A 184 -6.80 25.55 -2.38
CA LYS A 184 -8.07 25.12 -1.78
C LYS A 184 -7.90 23.83 -0.96
N TYR A 185 -7.17 22.86 -1.49
CA TYR A 185 -6.89 21.59 -0.80
C TYR A 185 -6.10 21.80 0.49
N ILE A 186 -5.02 22.60 0.45
CA ILE A 186 -4.24 22.95 1.65
C ILE A 186 -5.09 23.77 2.64
N ALA A 187 -5.88 24.74 2.16
CA ALA A 187 -6.76 25.54 3.02
C ALA A 187 -7.86 24.72 3.71
N ALA A 188 -8.27 23.60 3.11
CA ALA A 188 -9.17 22.63 3.75
C ALA A 188 -8.50 21.93 4.94
N GLY A 189 -7.18 21.97 5.08
CA GLY A 189 -6.43 21.50 6.25
C GLY A 189 -5.57 20.28 5.99
N ILE A 190 -5.53 19.78 4.75
CA ILE A 190 -4.62 18.71 4.35
C ILE A 190 -3.18 19.22 4.41
N SER A 191 -2.31 18.46 5.07
CA SER A 191 -1.02 18.96 5.53
C SER A 191 0.21 18.24 4.97
N THR A 192 0.02 17.07 4.36
CA THR A 192 1.09 16.26 3.77
C THR A 192 0.70 15.78 2.38
N ASP A 193 1.68 15.48 1.55
CA ASP A 193 1.46 14.81 0.26
C ASP A 193 2.64 13.90 -0.06
N HIS A 194 2.34 12.68 -0.51
CA HIS A 194 3.33 11.72 -1.01
C HIS A 194 3.32 11.61 -2.54
N GLU A 195 2.35 12.22 -3.23
CA GLU A 195 2.08 12.00 -4.66
C GLU A 195 2.91 12.84 -5.64
N CYS A 196 3.94 13.54 -5.16
CA CYS A 196 4.79 14.34 -6.04
C CYS A 196 5.56 13.44 -7.03
N THR A 197 5.55 13.83 -8.31
CA THR A 197 6.33 13.15 -9.38
C THR A 197 7.35 14.06 -10.03
N THR A 198 7.21 15.38 -9.86
CA THR A 198 8.12 16.39 -10.42
C THR A 198 8.70 17.30 -9.34
N ARG A 199 9.86 17.91 -9.63
CA ARG A 199 10.51 18.86 -8.71
C ARG A 199 9.66 20.11 -8.51
N GLU A 200 8.95 20.51 -9.56
CA GLU A 200 8.07 21.66 -9.56
C GLU A 200 6.91 21.48 -8.57
N GLU A 201 6.29 20.31 -8.53
CA GLU A 201 5.26 19.97 -7.53
C GLU A 201 5.81 20.07 -6.10
N VAL A 202 6.96 19.47 -5.84
CA VAL A 202 7.61 19.50 -4.51
C VAL A 202 7.84 20.96 -4.08
N ILE A 203 8.39 21.78 -4.96
CA ILE A 203 8.69 23.18 -4.66
C ILE A 203 7.41 23.98 -4.41
N GLU A 204 6.36 23.78 -5.21
CA GLU A 204 5.09 24.49 -5.07
C GLU A 204 4.38 24.11 -3.76
N LYS A 205 4.19 22.81 -3.50
CA LYS A 205 3.55 22.29 -2.28
C LYS A 205 4.27 22.79 -1.02
N ARG A 206 5.60 22.74 -0.99
CA ARG A 206 6.39 23.24 0.14
C ARG A 206 6.31 24.75 0.32
N LYS A 207 6.29 25.54 -0.77
CA LYS A 207 6.11 27.01 -0.69
C LYS A 207 4.77 27.40 -0.07
N LEU A 208 3.75 26.55 -0.21
CA LEU A 208 2.43 26.74 0.38
C LEU A 208 2.31 26.16 1.80
N GLY A 209 3.40 25.60 2.36
CA GLY A 209 3.46 25.06 3.72
C GLY A 209 2.97 23.62 3.86
N MET A 210 2.72 22.92 2.74
CA MET A 210 2.43 21.49 2.73
C MET A 210 3.75 20.71 2.87
N LYS A 211 3.76 19.67 3.72
CA LYS A 211 4.92 18.82 3.91
C LYS A 211 4.96 17.75 2.82
N VAL A 212 6.13 17.47 2.29
CA VAL A 212 6.30 16.47 1.22
C VAL A 212 6.92 15.20 1.78
N MET A 213 6.27 14.07 1.53
CA MET A 213 6.72 12.72 1.80
C MET A 213 7.40 12.17 0.54
N LEU A 214 8.71 11.93 0.58
CA LEU A 214 9.44 11.37 -0.54
C LEU A 214 9.32 9.83 -0.53
N ARG A 215 8.62 9.29 -1.53
CA ARG A 215 8.35 7.86 -1.63
C ARG A 215 9.53 7.07 -2.18
N GLN A 216 9.80 5.94 -1.56
CA GLN A 216 10.76 4.95 -2.02
C GLN A 216 10.20 3.53 -1.84
N GLY A 217 9.10 3.26 -2.53
CA GLY A 217 8.35 2.00 -2.49
C GLY A 217 8.78 0.94 -3.51
N SER A 218 7.99 -0.12 -3.61
CA SER A 218 8.08 -1.13 -4.67
C SER A 218 7.33 -0.69 -5.93
N SER A 219 6.18 -0.04 -5.77
CA SER A 219 5.33 0.45 -6.88
C SER A 219 5.82 1.79 -7.45
N ALA A 220 6.22 2.72 -6.57
CA ALA A 220 6.67 4.06 -6.94
C ALA A 220 7.99 4.41 -6.23
N ARG A 221 8.95 4.98 -6.99
CA ARG A 221 10.27 5.39 -6.49
C ARG A 221 10.57 6.79 -6.96
N ASN A 222 10.38 7.78 -6.10
CA ASN A 222 10.57 9.20 -6.43
C ASN A 222 11.70 9.83 -5.63
N LEU A 223 12.29 9.12 -4.65
CA LEU A 223 13.32 9.65 -3.78
C LEU A 223 14.51 10.23 -4.56
N GLU A 224 15.12 9.46 -5.47
CA GLU A 224 16.29 9.90 -6.26
C GLU A 224 16.02 11.20 -7.03
N ASP A 225 14.86 11.27 -7.69
CA ASP A 225 14.52 12.38 -8.58
C ASP A 225 14.18 13.66 -7.80
N LEU A 226 13.58 13.52 -6.62
CA LEU A 226 12.96 14.60 -5.87
C LEU A 226 13.77 15.07 -4.66
N ILE A 227 14.70 14.26 -4.13
CA ILE A 227 15.46 14.60 -2.91
C ILE A 227 16.19 15.94 -3.00
N ILE A 228 16.63 16.34 -4.20
CA ILE A 228 17.29 17.63 -4.45
C ILE A 228 16.32 18.81 -4.32
N ALA A 229 15.03 18.64 -4.65
CA ALA A 229 13.98 19.63 -4.38
C ALA A 229 13.64 19.71 -2.88
N GLY A 230 14.16 18.75 -2.10
CA GLY A 230 13.97 18.55 -0.67
C GLY A 230 12.70 17.79 -0.35
N GLY A 231 12.46 17.59 0.93
CA GLY A 231 11.30 16.90 1.46
C GLY A 231 11.29 17.02 2.98
N ASP A 232 10.23 16.55 3.60
CA ASP A 232 10.05 16.60 5.05
C ASP A 232 10.18 15.20 5.67
N PHE A 233 9.78 14.17 4.91
CA PHE A 233 9.79 12.76 5.30
C PHE A 233 10.32 11.87 4.17
N ILE A 234 10.85 10.70 4.53
CA ILE A 234 11.07 9.59 3.60
C ILE A 234 10.10 8.48 4.00
N VAL A 235 9.31 7.99 3.04
CA VAL A 235 8.23 7.02 3.30
C VAL A 235 8.28 5.87 2.29
N SER A 236 7.72 4.73 2.67
CA SER A 236 7.72 3.57 1.77
C SER A 236 6.48 3.43 0.91
N ASP A 237 5.32 3.92 1.37
CA ASP A 237 4.03 3.79 0.68
C ASP A 237 3.68 2.30 0.48
N ASP A 238 3.81 1.76 -0.73
CA ASP A 238 3.67 0.33 -1.00
C ASP A 238 5.00 -0.43 -1.01
N LYS A 239 5.10 -1.52 -0.25
CA LYS A 239 6.28 -2.41 -0.26
C LYS A 239 5.93 -3.88 -0.43
N HIS A 240 6.51 -4.54 -1.42
CA HIS A 240 6.42 -5.99 -1.57
C HIS A 240 7.34 -6.74 -0.60
N PRO A 241 6.98 -7.99 -0.25
CA PRO A 241 7.75 -8.76 0.73
C PRO A 241 9.19 -9.07 0.26
N GLU A 242 9.46 -9.16 -1.05
CA GLU A 242 10.83 -9.31 -1.55
C GLU A 242 11.72 -8.09 -1.23
N ASP A 243 11.17 -6.89 -1.32
CA ASP A 243 11.93 -5.67 -1.05
C ASP A 243 12.11 -5.46 0.45
N LEU A 244 11.10 -5.77 1.26
CA LEU A 244 11.21 -5.72 2.74
C LEU A 244 12.30 -6.65 3.28
N ILE A 245 12.53 -7.82 2.65
CA ILE A 245 13.61 -8.74 3.04
C ILE A 245 15.00 -8.10 2.82
N LYS A 246 15.14 -7.19 1.84
CA LYS A 246 16.42 -6.52 1.55
C LYS A 246 16.67 -5.37 2.53
N GLY A 247 15.61 -4.71 2.96
CA GLY A 247 15.65 -3.58 3.87
C GLY A 247 14.32 -2.83 3.92
N HIS A 248 14.23 -1.88 4.85
CA HIS A 248 13.07 -1.02 5.02
C HIS A 248 13.54 0.44 5.11
N VAL A 249 13.30 1.11 6.24
CA VAL A 249 13.74 2.50 6.44
C VAL A 249 15.27 2.63 6.43
N ASP A 250 16.02 1.64 6.92
CA ASP A 250 17.49 1.61 6.83
C ASP A 250 17.99 1.74 5.38
N LEU A 251 17.36 1.01 4.45
CA LEU A 251 17.71 1.04 3.05
C LEU A 251 17.35 2.38 2.42
N MET A 252 16.13 2.90 2.66
CA MET A 252 15.72 4.21 2.15
C MET A 252 16.61 5.34 2.67
N LEU A 253 17.06 5.22 3.92
CA LEU A 253 17.98 6.17 4.54
C LEU A 253 19.37 6.13 3.88
N ARG A 254 19.90 4.94 3.59
CA ARG A 254 21.17 4.79 2.85
C ARG A 254 21.06 5.36 1.44
N GLU A 255 19.99 5.03 0.72
CA GLU A 255 19.74 5.55 -0.62
C GLU A 255 19.68 7.09 -0.61
N ALA A 256 18.96 7.69 0.35
CA ALA A 256 18.91 9.14 0.49
C ALA A 256 20.30 9.79 0.69
N ILE A 257 21.16 9.16 1.50
CA ILE A 257 22.53 9.63 1.74
C ILE A 257 23.39 9.46 0.48
N ASP A 258 23.28 8.33 -0.22
CA ASP A 258 23.98 8.06 -1.48
C ASP A 258 23.55 9.06 -2.57
N TYR A 259 22.31 9.52 -2.56
CA TYR A 259 21.80 10.59 -3.43
C TYR A 259 22.23 12.00 -3.00
N GLY A 260 23.01 12.13 -1.92
CA GLY A 260 23.67 13.36 -1.50
C GLY A 260 22.96 14.13 -0.40
N LEU A 261 21.98 13.54 0.29
CA LEU A 261 21.40 14.15 1.49
C LEU A 261 22.38 14.04 2.67
N ASP A 262 22.44 15.09 3.49
CA ASP A 262 23.21 15.05 4.73
C ASP A 262 22.70 13.94 5.66
N PRO A 263 23.57 13.07 6.22
CA PRO A 263 23.14 11.95 7.06
C PRO A 263 22.30 12.35 8.28
N VAL A 264 22.56 13.50 8.90
CA VAL A 264 21.80 13.96 10.06
C VAL A 264 20.41 14.41 9.63
N GLU A 265 20.29 15.15 8.52
CA GLU A 265 18.99 15.53 7.97
C GLU A 265 18.19 14.30 7.50
N ALA A 266 18.84 13.33 6.87
CA ALA A 266 18.22 12.08 6.47
C ALA A 266 17.64 11.32 7.68
N VAL A 267 18.40 11.21 8.78
CA VAL A 267 17.90 10.59 10.02
C VAL A 267 16.71 11.37 10.58
N LYS A 268 16.74 12.70 10.56
CA LYS A 268 15.62 13.53 11.06
C LYS A 268 14.33 13.28 10.27
N MET A 269 14.42 13.09 8.95
CA MET A 269 13.27 12.81 8.07
C MET A 269 12.53 11.50 8.41
N VAL A 270 13.19 10.56 9.09
CA VAL A 270 12.61 9.28 9.51
C VAL A 270 12.55 9.11 11.04
N THR A 271 12.73 10.19 11.80
CA THR A 271 12.69 10.16 13.27
C THR A 271 11.90 11.34 13.84
N ILE A 272 12.55 12.46 14.12
CA ILE A 272 11.93 13.59 14.81
C ILE A 272 10.89 14.32 13.95
N ASN A 273 11.08 14.38 12.63
CA ASN A 273 10.13 15.04 11.73
C ASN A 273 8.76 14.35 11.78
N PRO A 274 8.65 13.04 11.49
CA PRO A 274 7.35 12.37 11.53
C PRO A 274 6.80 12.29 12.96
N ALA A 275 7.65 12.07 13.97
CA ALA A 275 7.21 12.09 15.37
C ALA A 275 6.58 13.43 15.77
N THR A 276 7.16 14.55 15.35
CA THR A 276 6.62 15.89 15.62
C THR A 276 5.32 16.12 14.86
N HIS A 277 5.22 15.63 13.61
CA HIS A 277 4.05 15.83 12.79
C HIS A 277 2.80 15.14 13.35
N TYR A 278 2.93 13.88 13.75
CA TYR A 278 1.84 13.06 14.28
C TYR A 278 1.75 13.08 15.81
N ASN A 279 2.55 13.92 16.48
CA ASN A 279 2.61 14.03 17.94
C ASN A 279 2.91 12.70 18.65
N LEU A 280 3.84 11.93 18.10
CA LEU A 280 4.27 10.63 18.64
C LEU A 280 5.24 10.84 19.81
N ASN A 281 5.26 9.90 20.76
CA ASN A 281 6.14 9.96 21.93
C ASN A 281 7.50 9.28 21.74
N ASN A 282 7.81 8.85 20.51
CA ASN A 282 9.08 8.26 20.09
C ASN A 282 9.72 9.07 18.93
N GLY A 283 10.70 8.51 18.23
CA GLY A 283 11.43 9.22 17.16
C GLY A 283 12.43 10.27 17.65
N LEU A 284 12.70 10.34 18.95
CA LEU A 284 13.73 11.21 19.53
C LEU A 284 14.23 10.68 20.87
N ILE A 285 15.44 11.08 21.28
CA ILE A 285 16.11 10.57 22.48
C ILE A 285 16.19 11.69 23.53
N ALA A 286 15.23 11.70 24.46
CA ALA A 286 15.19 12.68 25.56
C ALA A 286 14.46 12.11 26.79
N PRO A 287 14.73 12.62 28.02
CA PRO A 287 14.02 12.19 29.22
C PRO A 287 12.49 12.29 29.08
N GLY A 288 11.77 11.26 29.54
CA GLY A 288 10.31 11.15 29.48
C GLY A 288 9.74 10.59 28.16
N ARG A 289 10.59 10.34 27.17
CA ARG A 289 10.21 9.81 25.86
C ARG A 289 10.34 8.31 25.82
N VAL A 290 9.64 7.64 24.90
CA VAL A 290 9.73 6.19 24.75
C VAL A 290 11.15 5.82 24.29
N ALA A 291 11.73 4.80 24.92
CA ALA A 291 13.09 4.35 24.63
C ALA A 291 13.16 3.46 23.38
N ASP A 292 12.75 4.00 22.24
CA ASP A 292 12.88 3.37 20.93
C ASP A 292 14.18 3.86 20.27
N LEU A 293 15.13 2.94 20.06
CA LEU A 293 16.51 3.26 19.69
C LEU A 293 17.03 2.27 18.66
N VAL A 294 17.90 2.75 17.76
CA VAL A 294 18.66 1.91 16.81
C VAL A 294 20.14 2.14 17.05
N VAL A 295 20.91 1.06 17.10
CA VAL A 295 22.37 1.10 17.12
C VAL A 295 22.88 0.70 15.75
N VAL A 296 23.66 1.56 15.10
CA VAL A 296 24.28 1.33 13.79
C VAL A 296 25.80 1.38 13.89
N ASP A 297 26.51 0.76 12.95
CA ASP A 297 27.97 0.81 12.95
C ASP A 297 28.55 2.19 12.61
N ASP A 298 27.94 2.90 11.66
CA ASP A 298 28.23 4.28 11.30
C ASP A 298 27.06 4.94 10.56
N LEU A 299 27.13 6.26 10.33
CA LEU A 299 26.07 7.03 9.67
C LEU A 299 26.12 7.00 8.13
N GLU A 300 27.17 6.43 7.54
CA GLU A 300 27.28 6.31 6.08
C GLU A 300 26.64 4.99 5.62
N LYS A 301 26.99 3.88 6.28
CA LYS A 301 26.57 2.53 5.93
C LYS A 301 25.34 2.06 6.67
N LEU A 302 25.03 2.65 7.83
CA LEU A 302 23.82 2.40 8.61
C LEU A 302 23.51 0.91 8.83
N ASN A 303 24.52 0.07 9.05
CA ASN A 303 24.26 -1.35 9.29
C ASN A 303 23.69 -1.50 10.70
N VAL A 304 22.41 -1.86 10.77
CA VAL A 304 21.69 -2.03 12.03
C VAL A 304 22.28 -3.19 12.84
N ARG A 305 22.74 -2.87 14.05
CA ARG A 305 23.33 -3.81 15.02
C ARG A 305 22.34 -4.24 16.06
N GLU A 306 21.63 -3.28 16.64
CA GLU A 306 20.69 -3.51 17.72
C GLU A 306 19.48 -2.60 17.56
N VAL A 307 18.30 -3.12 17.90
CA VAL A 307 17.06 -2.37 17.91
C VAL A 307 16.40 -2.55 19.26
N TYR A 308 16.11 -1.41 19.90
CA TYR A 308 15.41 -1.35 21.16
C TYR A 308 14.04 -0.74 20.95
N ILE A 309 13.02 -1.34 21.55
CA ILE A 309 11.67 -0.77 21.63
C ILE A 309 11.26 -0.77 23.09
N LYS A 310 10.80 0.38 23.59
CA LYS A 310 10.49 0.58 25.02
C LYS A 310 11.66 0.14 25.91
N GLY A 311 12.90 0.41 25.47
CA GLY A 311 14.13 0.12 26.21
C GLY A 311 14.51 -1.35 26.31
N GLU A 312 13.75 -2.26 25.69
CA GLU A 312 14.06 -3.68 25.62
C GLU A 312 14.76 -3.99 24.29
N LEU A 313 15.76 -4.86 24.31
CA LEU A 313 16.44 -5.29 23.09
C LEU A 313 15.55 -6.26 22.32
N ILE A 314 15.06 -5.85 21.16
CA ILE A 314 14.07 -6.59 20.36
C ILE A 314 14.69 -7.25 19.13
N ALA A 315 15.79 -6.71 18.59
CA ALA A 315 16.55 -7.35 17.52
C ALA A 315 18.05 -7.11 17.67
N ARG A 316 18.86 -8.07 17.22
CA ARG A 316 20.32 -7.96 17.15
C ARG A 316 20.86 -8.67 15.91
N ASP A 317 21.79 -8.02 15.20
CA ASP A 317 22.48 -8.57 14.03
C ASP A 317 21.51 -9.24 13.02
N ASN A 318 20.49 -8.47 12.62
CA ASN A 318 19.44 -8.88 11.70
C ASN A 318 18.56 -10.08 12.16
N LYS A 319 18.48 -10.33 13.48
CA LYS A 319 17.62 -11.37 14.07
C LYS A 319 16.70 -10.80 15.12
N ILE A 320 15.42 -11.16 15.03
CA ILE A 320 14.41 -10.83 16.04
C ILE A 320 14.65 -11.61 17.34
N LEU A 321 14.26 -11.01 18.46
CA LEU A 321 14.29 -11.59 19.81
C LEU A 321 12.87 -11.71 20.41
N PHE A 322 11.85 -11.61 19.56
CA PHE A 322 10.44 -11.82 19.88
C PHE A 322 9.86 -12.95 19.02
N SER A 323 8.70 -13.46 19.41
CA SER A 323 7.97 -14.48 18.65
C SER A 323 6.80 -13.86 17.89
N VAL A 324 6.51 -14.38 16.71
CA VAL A 324 5.39 -13.93 15.88
C VAL A 324 4.32 -15.02 15.81
N LYS A 325 3.08 -14.64 16.09
CA LYS A 325 1.91 -15.52 15.97
C LYS A 325 0.75 -14.72 15.37
N PRO A 326 0.60 -14.73 14.03
CA PRO A 326 -0.44 -13.97 13.36
C PRO A 326 -1.82 -14.42 13.79
N LEU A 327 -2.74 -13.48 13.88
CA LEU A 327 -4.15 -13.75 14.13
C LEU A 327 -4.80 -14.34 12.88
N GLU A 328 -5.73 -15.26 13.11
CA GLU A 328 -6.60 -15.75 12.04
C GLU A 328 -7.77 -14.81 11.84
N LEU A 329 -8.30 -14.77 10.62
CA LEU A 329 -9.48 -14.00 10.25
C LEU A 329 -10.42 -14.86 9.42
N GLU A 330 -11.71 -14.75 9.69
CA GLU A 330 -12.72 -15.42 8.87
C GLU A 330 -12.73 -14.85 7.45
N SER A 331 -13.02 -15.72 6.49
CA SER A 331 -13.13 -15.34 5.08
C SER A 331 -14.22 -14.28 4.86
N THR A 332 -13.91 -13.31 3.99
CA THR A 332 -14.83 -12.25 3.57
C THR A 332 -15.56 -12.60 2.27
N PHE A 333 -15.18 -13.69 1.60
CA PHE A 333 -15.71 -14.09 0.30
C PHE A 333 -17.13 -14.62 0.44
N LYS A 334 -18.07 -13.95 -0.22
CA LYS A 334 -19.49 -14.30 -0.31
C LYS A 334 -19.89 -14.29 -1.78
N LEU A 335 -19.63 -15.38 -2.48
CA LEU A 335 -20.05 -15.56 -3.88
C LEU A 335 -20.32 -17.03 -4.16
N ASN A 336 -21.14 -17.28 -5.18
CA ASN A 336 -21.40 -18.65 -5.64
C ASN A 336 -20.22 -19.17 -6.46
N PRO A 337 -20.01 -20.50 -6.52
CA PRO A 337 -19.04 -21.09 -7.43
C PRO A 337 -19.32 -20.65 -8.88
N LYS A 338 -18.28 -20.20 -9.57
CA LYS A 338 -18.37 -19.73 -10.96
C LYS A 338 -18.15 -20.86 -11.95
N THR A 339 -18.78 -20.72 -13.10
CA THR A 339 -18.72 -21.61 -14.27
C THR A 339 -18.25 -20.82 -15.48
N SER A 340 -17.84 -21.49 -16.57
CA SER A 340 -17.43 -20.80 -17.80
C SER A 340 -18.52 -19.87 -18.34
N ALA A 341 -19.79 -20.26 -18.20
CA ALA A 341 -20.95 -19.48 -18.63
C ALA A 341 -21.04 -18.09 -17.96
N ASP A 342 -20.48 -17.91 -16.76
CA ASP A 342 -20.46 -16.61 -16.07
C ASP A 342 -19.54 -15.59 -16.75
N PHE A 343 -18.60 -16.06 -17.59
CA PHE A 343 -17.59 -15.24 -18.27
C PHE A 343 -17.85 -15.07 -19.77
N GLU A 344 -19.02 -15.49 -20.24
CA GLU A 344 -19.42 -15.32 -21.63
C GLU A 344 -20.02 -13.94 -21.89
N ILE A 345 -19.77 -13.41 -23.10
CA ILE A 345 -20.37 -12.16 -23.57
C ILE A 345 -21.27 -12.53 -24.75
N PRO A 346 -22.60 -12.61 -24.55
CA PRO A 346 -23.49 -13.17 -25.55
C PRO A 346 -23.65 -12.24 -26.75
N SER A 347 -23.63 -12.82 -27.95
CA SER A 347 -23.98 -12.13 -29.20
C SER A 347 -24.75 -13.05 -30.15
N LYS A 348 -25.62 -12.45 -30.97
CA LYS A 348 -26.34 -13.13 -32.06
C LYS A 348 -25.71 -12.86 -33.44
N ASN A 349 -24.72 -11.98 -33.51
CA ASN A 349 -24.01 -11.64 -34.72
C ASN A 349 -22.91 -12.68 -35.00
N ARG A 350 -22.25 -12.59 -36.17
CA ARG A 350 -21.09 -13.42 -36.50
C ARG A 350 -19.78 -12.84 -35.96
N GLU A 351 -19.74 -11.51 -35.85
CA GLU A 351 -18.63 -10.73 -35.34
C GLU A 351 -19.22 -9.48 -34.65
N GLU A 352 -18.49 -8.94 -33.69
CA GLU A 352 -18.85 -7.72 -32.96
C GLU A 352 -17.67 -6.76 -32.93
N THR A 353 -17.96 -5.45 -32.98
CA THR A 353 -16.95 -4.44 -32.65
C THR A 353 -17.00 -4.17 -31.15
N VAL A 354 -15.91 -4.45 -30.44
CA VAL A 354 -15.83 -4.33 -28.99
C VAL A 354 -14.83 -3.26 -28.55
N ARG A 355 -15.08 -2.66 -27.39
CA ARG A 355 -14.10 -1.87 -26.64
C ARG A 355 -13.12 -2.79 -25.92
N VAL A 356 -11.85 -2.45 -26.00
CA VAL A 356 -10.76 -3.20 -25.39
C VAL A 356 -9.97 -2.28 -24.46
N ILE A 357 -9.72 -2.73 -23.23
CA ILE A 357 -8.82 -2.06 -22.30
C ILE A 357 -7.40 -2.20 -22.83
N GLN A 358 -6.69 -1.09 -23.03
CA GLN A 358 -5.31 -1.10 -23.49
C GLN A 358 -4.36 -0.96 -22.30
N VAL A 359 -3.61 -2.02 -21.99
CA VAL A 359 -2.52 -1.97 -21.01
C VAL A 359 -1.35 -1.17 -21.58
N ILE A 360 -0.76 -0.31 -20.75
CA ILE A 360 0.49 0.40 -21.04
C ILE A 360 1.51 -0.08 -20.00
N GLU A 361 2.51 -0.85 -20.44
CA GLU A 361 3.49 -1.46 -19.54
C GLU A 361 4.20 -0.39 -18.68
N GLY A 362 4.25 -0.64 -17.37
CA GLY A 362 4.88 0.26 -16.39
C GLY A 362 4.06 1.52 -16.05
N GLN A 363 2.79 1.61 -16.42
CA GLN A 363 1.91 2.73 -16.09
C GLN A 363 0.61 2.27 -15.40
N LEU A 364 0.08 3.11 -14.50
CA LEU A 364 -1.24 2.89 -13.87
C LEU A 364 -2.40 3.30 -14.80
N ILE A 365 -2.13 4.20 -15.74
CA ILE A 365 -3.11 4.64 -16.75
C ILE A 365 -3.31 3.56 -17.82
N THR A 366 -4.52 3.51 -18.36
CA THR A 366 -4.91 2.62 -19.46
C THR A 366 -5.34 3.43 -20.68
N GLY A 367 -5.28 2.81 -21.85
CA GLY A 367 -5.93 3.34 -23.06
C GLY A 367 -7.27 2.65 -23.35
N GLU A 368 -7.90 3.09 -24.43
CA GLU A 368 -9.04 2.42 -25.07
C GLU A 368 -8.65 2.08 -26.51
N SER A 369 -8.91 0.85 -26.93
CA SER A 369 -8.84 0.42 -28.33
C SER A 369 -10.14 -0.28 -28.75
N GLU A 370 -10.24 -0.59 -30.04
CA GLU A 370 -11.36 -1.32 -30.63
C GLU A 370 -10.84 -2.58 -31.34
N ALA A 371 -11.64 -3.64 -31.31
CA ALA A 371 -11.37 -4.86 -32.06
C ALA A 371 -12.65 -5.43 -32.67
N ILE A 372 -12.51 -6.12 -33.81
CA ILE A 372 -13.58 -6.92 -34.40
C ILE A 372 -13.33 -8.37 -34.00
N LEU A 373 -14.18 -8.92 -33.14
CA LEU A 373 -14.03 -10.27 -32.61
C LEU A 373 -15.10 -11.21 -33.13
N GLY A 374 -14.71 -12.44 -33.45
CA GLY A 374 -15.63 -13.48 -33.88
C GLY A 374 -16.55 -13.95 -32.77
N VAL A 375 -17.74 -14.41 -33.15
CA VAL A 375 -18.71 -15.03 -32.26
C VAL A 375 -18.76 -16.53 -32.55
N ASP A 376 -18.52 -17.35 -31.53
CA ASP A 376 -18.66 -18.81 -31.58
C ASP A 376 -19.62 -19.29 -30.50
N GLU A 377 -20.48 -20.26 -30.85
CA GLU A 377 -21.55 -20.79 -30.00
C GLU A 377 -22.42 -19.72 -29.29
N GLY A 378 -22.55 -18.53 -29.88
CA GLY A 378 -23.33 -17.41 -29.36
C GLY A 378 -22.60 -16.53 -28.33
N SER A 379 -21.28 -16.66 -28.19
CA SER A 379 -20.44 -15.80 -27.36
C SER A 379 -19.26 -15.22 -28.13
N ILE A 380 -18.89 -13.98 -27.82
CA ILE A 380 -17.73 -13.31 -28.40
C ILE A 380 -16.44 -13.97 -27.86
N GLN A 381 -15.55 -14.35 -28.77
CA GLN A 381 -14.30 -15.05 -28.49
C GLN A 381 -13.11 -14.10 -28.40
N PRO A 382 -12.10 -14.39 -27.55
CA PRO A 382 -10.83 -13.66 -27.57
C PRO A 382 -10.07 -13.91 -28.88
N ASP A 383 -9.13 -13.01 -29.21
CA ASP A 383 -8.21 -13.17 -30.34
C ASP A 383 -6.78 -13.23 -29.80
N LEU A 384 -6.22 -14.43 -29.71
CA LEU A 384 -4.89 -14.65 -29.14
C LEU A 384 -3.75 -14.20 -30.07
N GLU A 385 -3.99 -14.14 -31.39
CA GLU A 385 -2.96 -13.67 -32.33
C GLU A 385 -2.74 -12.17 -32.18
N GLU A 386 -3.81 -11.42 -31.94
CA GLU A 386 -3.80 -9.97 -31.70
C GLU A 386 -3.71 -9.59 -30.21
N ASP A 387 -3.48 -10.56 -29.31
CA ASP A 387 -3.39 -10.38 -27.85
C ASP A 387 -4.64 -9.69 -27.25
N ILE A 388 -5.83 -10.09 -27.68
CA ILE A 388 -7.09 -9.63 -27.12
C ILE A 388 -7.66 -10.75 -26.26
N LEU A 389 -7.52 -10.60 -24.94
CA LEU A 389 -7.92 -11.58 -23.93
C LEU A 389 -9.25 -11.20 -23.30
N LYS A 390 -9.91 -12.17 -22.65
CA LYS A 390 -11.06 -11.89 -21.78
C LYS A 390 -10.58 -11.33 -20.44
N ILE A 391 -11.29 -10.34 -19.91
CA ILE A 391 -11.14 -9.83 -18.54
C ILE A 391 -12.50 -9.85 -17.85
N ALA A 392 -12.51 -10.15 -16.55
CA ALA A 392 -13.71 -10.00 -15.75
C ALA A 392 -13.41 -9.46 -14.34
N VAL A 393 -14.41 -8.79 -13.78
CA VAL A 393 -14.47 -8.46 -12.35
C VAL A 393 -15.65 -9.20 -11.74
N VAL A 394 -15.35 -9.99 -10.70
CA VAL A 394 -16.33 -10.77 -9.94
C VAL A 394 -16.46 -10.16 -8.55
N GLU A 395 -17.67 -9.69 -8.24
CA GLU A 395 -18.02 -9.17 -6.93
C GLU A 395 -17.94 -10.26 -5.87
N ARG A 396 -17.35 -9.94 -4.71
CA ARG A 396 -17.11 -10.94 -3.65
C ARG A 396 -17.86 -10.69 -2.35
N TYR A 397 -18.75 -9.70 -2.28
CA TYR A 397 -19.41 -9.25 -1.04
C TYR A 397 -20.87 -9.71 -0.90
N GLY A 398 -21.42 -10.45 -1.87
CA GLY A 398 -22.68 -11.19 -1.72
C GLY A 398 -23.78 -10.82 -2.73
N HIS A 399 -23.47 -9.97 -3.70
CA HIS A 399 -24.39 -9.59 -4.78
C HIS A 399 -24.25 -10.51 -6.00
N ASP A 400 -23.17 -11.29 -6.07
CA ASP A 400 -22.90 -12.30 -7.11
C ASP A 400 -22.76 -11.68 -8.53
N ARG A 401 -22.44 -10.38 -8.59
CA ARG A 401 -22.23 -9.64 -9.85
C ARG A 401 -20.95 -10.09 -10.56
N VAL A 402 -21.02 -10.16 -11.89
CA VAL A 402 -19.89 -10.39 -12.78
C VAL A 402 -19.99 -9.41 -13.94
N SER A 403 -18.88 -8.75 -14.24
CA SER A 403 -18.72 -7.88 -15.40
C SER A 403 -17.62 -8.43 -16.28
N ASN A 404 -17.89 -8.59 -17.57
CA ASN A 404 -16.99 -9.20 -18.55
C ASN A 404 -16.61 -8.15 -19.61
N GLY A 405 -15.36 -8.21 -20.09
CA GLY A 405 -14.85 -7.34 -21.15
C GLY A 405 -13.63 -7.94 -21.84
N PHE A 406 -12.92 -7.10 -22.60
CA PHE A 406 -11.72 -7.48 -23.34
C PHE A 406 -10.54 -6.59 -22.98
N ILE A 407 -9.34 -7.16 -22.99
CA ILE A 407 -8.09 -6.47 -22.65
C ILE A 407 -6.97 -6.85 -23.60
N HIS A 408 -6.12 -5.88 -23.94
CA HIS A 408 -4.90 -6.09 -24.75
C HIS A 408 -3.65 -5.66 -23.99
N GLY A 409 -2.58 -6.45 -24.13
CA GLY A 409 -1.24 -6.18 -23.60
C GLY A 409 -0.71 -7.23 -22.61
N PHE A 410 -1.54 -8.18 -22.15
CA PHE A 410 -1.12 -9.21 -21.20
C PHE A 410 -0.31 -10.34 -21.87
N ARG A 411 -0.56 -10.63 -23.14
CA ARG A 411 0.14 -11.63 -23.97
C ARG A 411 0.13 -13.04 -23.40
N LEU A 412 -0.94 -13.42 -22.71
CA LEU A 412 -1.12 -14.82 -22.32
C LEU A 412 -1.42 -15.65 -23.56
N GLU A 413 -0.62 -16.69 -23.78
CA GLU A 413 -0.80 -17.66 -24.86
C GLU A 413 -1.70 -18.82 -24.41
N ASP A 414 -1.77 -19.08 -23.10
CA ASP A 414 -2.62 -20.10 -22.50
C ASP A 414 -2.99 -19.75 -21.04
N GLY A 415 -4.18 -20.16 -20.61
CA GLY A 415 -4.61 -20.11 -19.22
C GLY A 415 -5.18 -18.78 -18.71
N ALA A 416 -5.23 -18.64 -17.39
CA ALA A 416 -5.75 -17.46 -16.68
C ALA A 416 -4.85 -17.03 -15.52
N ILE A 417 -4.87 -15.74 -15.22
CA ILE A 417 -4.38 -15.19 -13.96
C ILE A 417 -5.51 -14.45 -13.24
N ALA A 418 -5.55 -14.55 -11.92
CA ALA A 418 -6.55 -13.88 -11.10
C ALA A 418 -5.96 -13.36 -9.79
N THR A 419 -6.52 -12.27 -9.28
CA THR A 419 -6.16 -11.65 -8.01
C THR A 419 -7.41 -11.21 -7.24
N SER A 420 -7.37 -11.30 -5.91
CA SER A 420 -8.33 -10.63 -5.02
C SER A 420 -7.77 -9.37 -4.36
N VAL A 421 -6.56 -8.96 -4.75
CA VAL A 421 -5.97 -7.65 -4.45
C VAL A 421 -6.19 -6.80 -5.69
N ALA A 422 -7.20 -5.93 -5.64
CA ALA A 422 -7.62 -5.07 -6.76
C ALA A 422 -8.05 -3.71 -6.22
N HIS A 423 -7.20 -2.71 -6.35
CA HIS A 423 -7.38 -1.40 -5.72
C HIS A 423 -8.68 -0.73 -6.20
N ASP A 424 -9.56 -0.20 -5.34
CA ASP A 424 -9.54 -0.27 -3.86
C ASP A 424 -10.67 -1.15 -3.30
N SER A 425 -11.70 -1.44 -4.11
CA SER A 425 -12.82 -2.26 -3.66
C SER A 425 -12.48 -3.75 -3.52
N HIS A 426 -11.33 -4.19 -4.05
CA HIS A 426 -10.77 -5.53 -3.90
C HIS A 426 -11.72 -6.67 -4.29
N ASN A 427 -12.51 -6.46 -5.33
CA ASN A 427 -13.19 -7.56 -6.00
C ASN A 427 -12.19 -8.47 -6.71
N ILE A 428 -12.64 -9.64 -7.18
CA ILE A 428 -11.75 -10.54 -7.92
C ILE A 428 -11.62 -10.03 -9.35
N VAL A 429 -10.39 -9.84 -9.83
CA VAL A 429 -10.12 -9.53 -11.24
C VAL A 429 -9.40 -10.72 -11.86
N VAL A 430 -9.84 -11.13 -13.05
CA VAL A 430 -9.29 -12.28 -13.78
C VAL A 430 -9.10 -11.95 -15.26
N VAL A 431 -7.97 -12.35 -15.83
CA VAL A 431 -7.66 -12.25 -17.27
C VAL A 431 -7.32 -13.63 -17.80
N SER A 432 -7.83 -13.99 -18.97
CA SER A 432 -7.62 -15.33 -19.54
C SER A 432 -7.77 -15.42 -21.06
N THR A 433 -7.20 -16.48 -21.62
CA THR A 433 -7.42 -16.94 -22.99
C THR A 433 -8.74 -17.69 -23.19
N ASN A 434 -9.40 -18.18 -22.13
CA ASN A 434 -10.64 -18.96 -22.21
C ASN A 434 -11.48 -18.86 -20.92
N THR A 435 -12.79 -19.14 -20.99
CA THR A 435 -13.70 -18.95 -19.86
C THR A 435 -13.62 -20.07 -18.82
N GLU A 436 -13.19 -21.28 -19.18
CA GLU A 436 -12.97 -22.39 -18.26
C GLU A 436 -11.87 -22.10 -17.23
N ASP A 437 -10.74 -21.57 -17.70
CA ASP A 437 -9.63 -21.19 -16.83
C ASP A 437 -9.98 -19.96 -15.97
N MET A 438 -10.84 -19.05 -16.44
CA MET A 438 -11.38 -17.96 -15.60
C MET A 438 -12.16 -18.52 -14.41
N ALA A 439 -13.09 -19.44 -14.67
CA ALA A 439 -13.87 -20.09 -13.61
C ALA A 439 -12.98 -20.87 -12.64
N CYS A 440 -12.00 -21.61 -13.15
CA CYS A 440 -11.02 -22.33 -12.34
C CYS A 440 -10.23 -21.38 -11.43
N ALA A 441 -9.71 -20.28 -11.97
CA ALA A 441 -8.91 -19.31 -11.22
C ALA A 441 -9.73 -18.62 -10.12
N VAL A 442 -10.96 -18.17 -10.44
CA VAL A 442 -11.85 -17.52 -9.49
C VAL A 442 -12.23 -18.49 -8.36
N ASN A 443 -12.64 -19.72 -8.67
CA ASN A 443 -12.99 -20.70 -7.65
C ASN A 443 -11.79 -21.07 -6.76
N ARG A 444 -10.58 -21.15 -7.35
CA ARG A 444 -9.35 -21.36 -6.57
C ARG A 444 -9.07 -20.21 -5.60
N LEU A 445 -9.35 -18.96 -5.98
CA LEU A 445 -9.26 -17.83 -5.05
C LEU A 445 -10.24 -17.97 -3.89
N VAL A 446 -11.48 -18.37 -4.14
CA VAL A 446 -12.47 -18.63 -3.09
C VAL A 446 -11.99 -19.73 -2.14
N GLU A 447 -11.50 -20.85 -2.67
CA GLU A 447 -10.93 -21.96 -1.85
C GLU A 447 -9.71 -21.53 -1.02
N ASN A 448 -8.96 -20.52 -1.49
CA ASN A 448 -7.80 -19.98 -0.79
C ASN A 448 -8.16 -18.89 0.23
N ASN A 449 -9.44 -18.46 0.28
CA ASN A 449 -9.88 -17.23 0.96
C ASN A 449 -9.12 -15.98 0.45
N GLY A 450 -8.83 -15.98 -0.85
CA GLY A 450 -8.16 -14.92 -1.58
C GLY A 450 -6.68 -15.15 -1.85
N GLY A 451 -6.10 -14.21 -2.58
CA GLY A 451 -4.70 -14.21 -3.00
C GLY A 451 -4.53 -14.05 -4.49
N LEU A 452 -3.54 -14.73 -5.03
CA LEU A 452 -3.13 -14.68 -6.43
C LEU A 452 -3.13 -16.09 -7.01
N VAL A 453 -3.63 -16.26 -8.23
CA VAL A 453 -3.71 -17.55 -8.93
C VAL A 453 -3.25 -17.40 -10.36
N ALA A 454 -2.50 -18.39 -10.85
CA ALA A 454 -2.24 -18.61 -12.27
C ALA A 454 -2.60 -20.06 -12.59
N THR A 455 -3.39 -20.29 -13.64
CA THR A 455 -3.84 -21.62 -14.08
C THR A 455 -3.63 -21.77 -15.58
N SER A 456 -3.29 -22.98 -16.03
CA SER A 456 -3.21 -23.36 -17.45
C SER A 456 -3.37 -24.89 -17.53
N GLY A 457 -4.23 -25.36 -18.43
CA GLY A 457 -4.47 -26.79 -18.66
C GLY A 457 -4.89 -27.58 -17.41
N GLY A 458 -5.67 -26.96 -16.52
CA GLY A 458 -6.14 -27.57 -15.27
C GLY A 458 -5.11 -27.69 -14.14
N LYS A 459 -3.90 -27.13 -14.31
CA LYS A 459 -2.89 -27.00 -13.24
C LYS A 459 -2.85 -25.55 -12.76
N PHE A 460 -2.65 -25.34 -11.47
CA PHE A 460 -2.54 -24.00 -10.90
C PHE A 460 -1.34 -23.84 -9.97
N ASN A 461 -0.84 -22.62 -9.92
CA ASN A 461 0.02 -22.10 -8.86
C ASN A 461 -0.76 -21.01 -8.14
N SER A 462 -0.60 -20.89 -6.82
CA SER A 462 -1.30 -19.86 -6.06
C SER A 462 -0.50 -19.37 -4.86
N LEU A 463 -0.60 -18.08 -4.58
CA LEU A 463 -0.25 -17.49 -3.30
C LEU A 463 -1.55 -17.25 -2.53
N LYS A 464 -1.70 -17.87 -1.36
CA LYS A 464 -2.90 -17.70 -0.52
C LYS A 464 -2.76 -16.46 0.35
N LEU A 465 -3.78 -15.60 0.35
CA LEU A 465 -3.86 -14.40 1.17
C LEU A 465 -5.14 -14.43 2.03
N PRO A 466 -5.24 -15.36 3.01
CA PRO A 466 -6.50 -15.65 3.69
C PRO A 466 -7.04 -14.52 4.56
N ILE A 467 -6.21 -13.54 4.93
CA ILE A 467 -6.63 -12.40 5.75
C ILE A 467 -7.25 -11.37 4.82
N ALA A 468 -8.59 -11.28 4.85
CA ALA A 468 -9.40 -10.38 4.01
C ALA A 468 -9.22 -10.54 2.48
N GLY A 469 -8.52 -11.59 2.04
CA GLY A 469 -8.10 -11.74 0.65
C GLY A 469 -6.90 -10.86 0.24
N LEU A 470 -6.21 -10.26 1.20
CA LEU A 470 -5.15 -9.26 1.00
C LEU A 470 -3.80 -9.67 1.59
N MET A 471 -3.81 -10.30 2.76
CA MET A 471 -2.58 -10.60 3.51
C MET A 471 -2.44 -12.09 3.87
N SER A 472 -1.21 -12.50 4.13
CA SER A 472 -0.83 -13.83 4.58
C SER A 472 -0.29 -13.83 6.01
N SER A 473 -0.54 -14.93 6.72
CA SER A 473 0.06 -15.25 8.02
C SER A 473 1.41 -15.97 7.90
N GLU A 474 1.86 -16.25 6.68
CA GLU A 474 3.16 -16.89 6.40
C GLU A 474 4.33 -15.90 6.54
N SER A 475 5.57 -16.41 6.59
CA SER A 475 6.74 -15.53 6.68
C SER A 475 6.95 -14.74 5.39
N ALA A 476 7.61 -13.57 5.48
CA ALA A 476 7.98 -12.76 4.31
C ALA A 476 8.75 -13.58 3.26
N SER A 477 9.66 -14.47 3.71
CA SER A 477 10.42 -15.35 2.83
C SER A 477 9.51 -16.35 2.10
N ASP A 478 8.55 -16.98 2.78
CA ASP A 478 7.66 -17.95 2.16
C ASP A 478 6.74 -17.28 1.13
N VAL A 479 6.17 -16.12 1.49
CA VAL A 479 5.35 -15.30 0.58
C VAL A 479 6.17 -14.86 -0.64
N SER A 480 7.40 -14.36 -0.43
CA SER A 480 8.31 -13.94 -1.50
C SER A 480 8.63 -15.09 -2.46
N VAL A 481 8.96 -16.27 -1.93
CA VAL A 481 9.25 -17.46 -2.75
C VAL A 481 8.03 -17.88 -3.56
N LYS A 482 6.84 -17.92 -2.96
CA LYS A 482 5.60 -18.28 -3.65
C LYS A 482 5.24 -17.28 -4.74
N LEU A 483 5.41 -15.99 -4.47
CA LEU A 483 5.18 -14.93 -5.45
C LEU A 483 6.12 -15.07 -6.65
N LYS A 484 7.42 -15.35 -6.41
CA LYS A 484 8.40 -15.61 -7.48
C LYS A 484 8.04 -16.82 -8.34
N VAL A 485 7.63 -17.92 -7.71
CA VAL A 485 7.16 -19.12 -8.43
C VAL A 485 5.94 -18.78 -9.29
N LEU A 486 4.99 -18.03 -8.73
CA LEU A 486 3.78 -17.63 -9.43
C LEU A 486 4.10 -16.72 -10.64
N GLN A 487 4.95 -15.71 -10.46
CA GLN A 487 5.42 -14.84 -11.55
C GLN A 487 6.17 -15.62 -12.63
N GLY A 488 7.00 -16.60 -12.25
CA GLY A 488 7.65 -17.51 -13.18
C GLY A 488 6.63 -18.28 -14.02
N LYS A 489 5.57 -18.79 -13.40
CA LYS A 489 4.49 -19.49 -14.10
C LYS A 489 3.76 -18.60 -15.10
N VAL A 490 3.48 -17.35 -14.73
CA VAL A 490 2.82 -16.38 -15.62
C VAL A 490 3.70 -16.04 -16.83
N LYS A 491 5.04 -15.97 -16.65
CA LYS A 491 5.98 -15.81 -17.77
C LYS A 491 5.99 -17.03 -18.69
N GLU A 492 5.92 -18.25 -18.15
CA GLU A 492 5.80 -19.47 -18.97
C GLU A 492 4.51 -19.52 -19.79
N MET A 493 3.45 -18.83 -19.34
CA MET A 493 2.17 -18.70 -20.04
C MET A 493 2.22 -17.63 -21.16
N GLY A 494 3.38 -17.03 -21.45
CA GLY A 494 3.57 -16.06 -22.52
C GLY A 494 3.59 -14.59 -22.08
N CYS A 495 3.18 -14.30 -20.84
CA CYS A 495 3.06 -12.93 -20.36
C CYS A 495 4.41 -12.19 -20.38
N LYS A 496 4.42 -10.99 -20.97
CA LYS A 496 5.62 -10.15 -21.09
C LYS A 496 5.67 -8.98 -20.12
N LEU A 497 4.62 -8.78 -19.33
CA LEU A 497 4.57 -7.72 -18.32
C LEU A 497 5.57 -8.05 -17.20
N ASN A 498 6.22 -7.03 -16.65
CA ASN A 498 7.15 -7.21 -15.53
C ASN A 498 6.40 -7.59 -14.24
N SER A 499 5.22 -6.99 -14.02
CA SER A 499 4.42 -7.13 -12.80
C SER A 499 2.93 -7.43 -13.11
N PRO A 500 2.61 -8.59 -13.71
CA PRO A 500 1.27 -8.86 -14.27
C PRO A 500 0.14 -8.78 -13.24
N PHE A 501 0.33 -9.24 -12.00
CA PHE A 501 -0.70 -9.15 -10.96
C PHE A 501 -0.96 -7.72 -10.48
N MET A 502 0.09 -6.89 -10.44
CA MET A 502 -0.03 -5.47 -10.12
C MET A 502 -0.72 -4.73 -11.28
N THR A 503 -0.33 -4.98 -12.52
CA THR A 503 -1.05 -4.44 -13.67
C THR A 503 -2.52 -4.83 -13.64
N LEU A 504 -2.83 -6.08 -13.29
CA LEU A 504 -4.20 -6.57 -13.17
C LEU A 504 -4.98 -5.89 -12.04
N SER A 505 -4.38 -5.66 -10.87
CA SER A 505 -5.04 -5.01 -9.73
C SER A 505 -5.55 -3.62 -10.10
N PHE A 506 -4.79 -2.87 -10.90
CA PHE A 506 -5.14 -1.51 -11.34
C PHE A 506 -6.16 -1.45 -12.49
N MET A 507 -6.56 -2.58 -13.07
CA MET A 507 -7.63 -2.59 -14.08
C MET A 507 -9.01 -2.28 -13.48
N ALA A 508 -9.15 -2.46 -12.15
CA ALA A 508 -10.35 -2.15 -11.39
C ALA A 508 -10.35 -0.77 -10.71
N LEU A 509 -9.24 -0.03 -10.74
CA LEU A 509 -9.14 1.27 -10.10
C LEU A 509 -9.78 2.36 -10.98
N LEU A 510 -11.07 2.62 -10.77
CA LEU A 510 -11.91 3.46 -11.65
C LEU A 510 -11.57 4.96 -11.63
N VAL A 511 -10.85 5.42 -10.60
CA VAL A 511 -10.48 6.83 -10.43
C VAL A 511 -9.27 7.24 -11.29
N ILE A 512 -8.70 6.31 -12.06
CA ILE A 512 -7.57 6.55 -12.98
C ILE A 512 -8.01 6.37 -14.44
N PRO A 513 -7.66 7.29 -15.36
CA PRO A 513 -8.00 7.17 -16.78
C PRO A 513 -7.23 6.05 -17.50
N LYS A 514 -7.66 5.59 -18.67
CA LYS A 514 -8.90 5.94 -19.39
C LYS A 514 -9.97 4.87 -19.24
N LEU A 515 -9.74 3.64 -19.71
CA LEU A 515 -10.75 2.57 -19.71
C LEU A 515 -10.42 1.54 -18.65
N LYS A 516 -11.36 1.27 -17.74
CA LYS A 516 -11.26 0.37 -16.59
C LYS A 516 -12.48 -0.54 -16.54
N ILE A 517 -12.51 -1.49 -15.60
CA ILE A 517 -13.66 -2.39 -15.40
C ILE A 517 -13.93 -2.57 -13.91
N SER A 518 -15.18 -2.45 -13.48
CA SER A 518 -15.62 -2.86 -12.13
C SER A 518 -16.62 -3.99 -12.22
N ASP A 519 -17.09 -4.48 -11.07
CA ASP A 519 -18.17 -5.47 -11.00
C ASP A 519 -19.50 -4.97 -11.61
N MET A 520 -19.62 -3.66 -11.85
CA MET A 520 -20.80 -3.02 -12.40
C MET A 520 -20.73 -2.76 -13.91
N GLY A 521 -19.56 -2.89 -14.54
CA GLY A 521 -19.39 -2.69 -15.98
C GLY A 521 -18.03 -2.17 -16.39
N LEU A 522 -17.88 -1.95 -17.70
CA LEU A 522 -16.74 -1.23 -18.28
C LEU A 522 -16.93 0.28 -18.01
N PHE A 523 -15.86 0.96 -17.62
CA PHE A 523 -15.92 2.33 -17.10
C PHE A 523 -14.90 3.23 -17.80
N ASP A 524 -15.35 4.40 -18.25
CA ASP A 524 -14.50 5.47 -18.78
C ASP A 524 -14.15 6.42 -17.64
N GLY A 525 -12.93 6.34 -17.11
CA GLY A 525 -12.40 7.18 -16.03
C GLY A 525 -12.16 8.63 -16.42
N GLU A 526 -12.09 8.97 -17.72
CA GLU A 526 -12.02 10.37 -18.17
C GLU A 526 -13.40 11.02 -18.15
N LYS A 527 -14.42 10.30 -18.62
CA LYS A 527 -15.82 10.78 -18.64
C LYS A 527 -16.57 10.47 -17.35
N PHE A 528 -15.98 9.64 -16.48
CA PHE A 528 -16.53 9.17 -15.21
C PHE A 528 -17.93 8.53 -15.35
N GLN A 529 -18.07 7.62 -16.33
CA GLN A 529 -19.34 6.94 -16.62
C GLN A 529 -19.11 5.52 -17.15
N PHE A 530 -20.12 4.67 -17.00
CA PHE A 530 -20.14 3.35 -17.65
C PHE A 530 -20.27 3.47 -19.17
N VAL A 531 -19.65 2.52 -19.86
CA VAL A 531 -19.72 2.38 -21.33
C VAL A 531 -20.00 0.93 -21.70
N ASP A 532 -20.67 0.71 -22.82
CA ASP A 532 -20.96 -0.63 -23.30
C ASP A 532 -19.70 -1.30 -23.88
N VAL A 533 -19.59 -2.62 -23.69
CA VAL A 533 -18.51 -3.45 -24.24
C VAL A 533 -18.62 -3.56 -25.75
N ILE A 534 -19.83 -3.73 -26.29
CA ILE A 534 -20.12 -3.77 -27.73
C ILE A 534 -20.46 -2.35 -28.19
N LYS A 535 -19.87 -1.88 -29.30
CA LYS A 535 -20.09 -0.52 -29.83
C LYS A 535 -21.33 -0.38 -30.70
#